data_AF-A0A3N2FDG5-F1
#
_entry.id   AF-A0A3N2FDG5-F1
#
_cell.length_a   1.000
_cell.length_b   1.000
_cell.length_c   1.000
_cell.angle_alpha   90.00
_cell.angle_beta   90.00
_cell.angle_gamma   90.00
#
_symmetry.space_group_name_H-M   'P 1'
#
loop_
_entity.id
_entity.type
_entity.pdbx_description
1 polymer ?
#
loop_
_entity_poly.entity_id
_entity_poly.type
_entity_poly.pdbx_seq_one_letter_code
_entity_poly.pdbx_strand_id
1 'polypeptide(L)'
;MRVERPAPTMLVEQPAPRAYRDPPTPTDRNMSRLAEGRSRPTWHHALVSAPDLNADVLAPFRDSGIDRHVTLLLGAGASTSSGLPGWDELAVRLLLKSGAVSSETAALELVQRQDPLLVAEAAKNTLDRWDHRVRAALYQGLQDLSPSSLHLAAAGHALAGRTGETTVATLNFDVLLEDAIDIEGTAEGRVDDEVSSTAYVVHHLHGIASPSRSRGVVLTLSDYNELLGDHDCWQQRLLSRAAQEGAIVIAGTSYRDPDVRRWLHVALADSPVGNAALVLLARQAFGVSRERFDEIKSALAGQWRAAGMQPILLEDFTDAAQIIRELRHLHRPRYRSPQQRATELWSLHAADFHVRQPEYSDALDDDARMLRDAFDVEHVGASLWLADGAGSVGRYASQDRTYRAACDIRLVPSGHDSAWVAGRTLGAESIVFQNLDPAGTNRWGTVLALPIRVSFAGLPDIATAVLSVGLPGTAEAFSMSKAMWFEQVLDIANAWSERLSDSLVRASSRNYDRQRTGRQR
;
A
#
# COMPACT_ATOMS: atom_id res chain seq x y z
N MET A 1 35.79 25.12 -53.58
CA MET A 1 36.69 26.24 -53.20
C MET A 1 36.17 26.86 -51.91
N ARG A 2 37.02 26.92 -50.88
CA ARG A 2 36.85 27.75 -49.67
C ARG A 2 36.76 29.23 -50.05
N VAL A 3 36.14 30.07 -49.21
CA VAL A 3 36.69 31.28 -48.51
C VAL A 3 35.54 32.30 -48.59
N GLU A 4 35.13 33.14 -47.64
CA GLU A 4 35.38 33.45 -46.22
C GLU A 4 34.21 34.37 -45.79
N ARG A 5 33.95 34.47 -44.47
CA ARG A 5 33.11 35.53 -43.89
C ARG A 5 33.84 36.89 -43.94
N PRO A 6 33.12 38.01 -43.78
CA PRO A 6 33.23 38.68 -42.47
C PRO A 6 31.91 39.30 -41.96
N ALA A 7 31.78 39.39 -40.63
CA ALA A 7 30.94 40.38 -39.95
C ALA A 7 31.71 41.72 -39.88
N PRO A 8 31.09 42.89 -39.64
CA PRO A 8 30.97 43.33 -38.23
C PRO A 8 29.85 44.37 -37.89
N THR A 9 29.73 44.58 -36.58
CA THR A 9 29.49 45.85 -35.83
C THR A 9 28.09 46.20 -35.30
N MET A 10 28.08 46.33 -33.97
CA MET A 10 27.07 46.92 -33.10
C MET A 10 26.91 48.44 -33.31
N LEU A 11 25.73 48.97 -33.02
CA LEU A 11 25.59 50.28 -32.37
C LEU A 11 24.42 50.24 -31.39
N VAL A 12 24.74 50.71 -30.18
CA VAL A 12 23.91 50.92 -28.99
C VAL A 12 23.34 52.33 -29.07
N GLU A 13 22.07 52.53 -28.71
CA GLU A 13 21.58 53.77 -28.06
C GLU A 13 20.15 53.58 -27.49
N GLN A 14 20.04 53.63 -26.16
CA GLN A 14 18.88 54.09 -25.37
C GLN A 14 19.18 55.53 -24.89
N PRO A 15 18.32 56.34 -24.19
CA PRO A 15 17.01 56.04 -23.54
C PRO A 15 15.90 57.16 -23.53
N ALA A 16 14.68 56.74 -23.12
CA ALA A 16 13.66 57.43 -22.26
C ALA A 16 12.96 58.75 -22.71
N PRO A 17 11.91 59.29 -22.03
CA PRO A 17 11.07 58.78 -20.91
C PRO A 17 9.52 59.01 -21.00
N ARG A 18 8.81 58.35 -20.05
CA ARG A 18 7.59 58.77 -19.29
C ARG A 18 6.23 58.94 -19.98
N ALA A 19 5.23 58.21 -19.47
CA ALA A 19 4.08 58.83 -18.80
C ALA A 19 3.44 57.89 -17.75
N TYR A 20 3.37 58.44 -16.55
CA TYR A 20 2.77 57.97 -15.30
C TYR A 20 1.24 57.96 -15.41
N ARG A 21 0.55 56.93 -14.89
CA ARG A 21 -0.80 57.07 -14.31
C ARG A 21 -0.92 56.18 -13.08
N ASP A 22 -1.20 56.86 -11.97
CA ASP A 22 -1.39 56.35 -10.62
C ASP A 22 -2.90 56.08 -10.34
N PRO A 23 -3.24 55.43 -9.21
CA PRO A 23 -4.41 54.58 -9.01
C PRO A 23 -5.58 55.31 -8.33
N PRO A 24 -6.74 54.66 -8.12
CA PRO A 24 -7.69 55.11 -7.12
C PRO A 24 -7.54 54.35 -5.80
N THR A 25 -7.44 55.11 -4.71
CA THR A 25 -7.72 54.70 -3.31
C THR A 25 -8.84 55.61 -2.75
N PRO A 26 -9.20 55.53 -1.47
CA PRO A 26 -10.34 54.78 -0.94
C PRO A 26 -11.44 55.71 -0.36
N THR A 27 -12.62 55.18 -0.06
CA THR A 27 -13.57 55.87 0.83
C THR A 27 -13.91 55.01 2.04
N ASP A 28 -13.52 55.54 3.21
CA ASP A 28 -13.89 55.12 4.55
C ASP A 28 -15.34 55.51 4.89
N ARG A 29 -16.06 54.60 5.56
CA ARG A 29 -16.74 54.81 6.86
C ARG A 29 -17.71 53.65 7.18
N ASN A 30 -17.28 52.70 8.01
CA ASN A 30 -17.72 52.70 9.40
C ASN A 30 -16.92 51.70 10.26
N MET A 31 -16.37 52.23 11.35
CA MET A 31 -15.61 51.51 12.36
C MET A 31 -16.51 50.88 13.43
N SER A 32 -15.95 49.81 14.01
CA SER A 32 -16.05 49.35 15.40
C SER A 32 -17.21 48.43 15.81
N ARG A 33 -16.89 47.14 16.01
CA ARG A 33 -16.39 46.65 17.31
C ARG A 33 -15.64 45.32 17.20
N LEU A 34 -14.49 45.31 17.86
CA LEU A 34 -13.63 44.18 18.18
C LEU A 34 -14.30 43.26 19.21
N ALA A 35 -14.14 41.94 19.03
CA ALA A 35 -13.80 40.99 20.10
C ALA A 35 -13.48 39.61 19.48
N GLU A 36 -12.17 39.36 19.34
CA GLU A 36 -11.45 38.16 19.80
C GLU A 36 -12.07 36.76 19.64
N GLY A 37 -11.31 35.83 19.04
CA GLY A 37 -11.48 34.41 19.35
C GLY A 37 -11.06 33.44 18.25
N ARG A 38 -9.76 33.18 18.17
CA ARG A 38 -9.07 32.21 17.29
C ARG A 38 -9.71 30.81 17.30
N SER A 39 -9.91 30.23 16.11
CA SER A 39 -9.12 29.09 15.60
C SER A 39 -9.66 28.64 14.23
N ARG A 40 -8.87 28.84 13.16
CA ARG A 40 -9.11 28.21 11.86
C ARG A 40 -8.65 26.74 11.94
N PRO A 41 -9.40 25.76 11.42
CA PRO A 41 -8.89 24.40 11.31
C PRO A 41 -7.82 24.37 10.22
N THR A 42 -6.56 24.24 10.62
CA THR A 42 -5.48 23.82 9.73
C THR A 42 -5.66 22.34 9.46
N TRP A 43 -6.22 22.00 8.31
CA TRP A 43 -6.28 20.64 7.78
C TRP A 43 -4.86 20.16 7.46
N HIS A 44 -4.19 19.54 8.42
CA HIS A 44 -3.04 18.69 8.15
C HIS A 44 -3.56 17.30 7.77
N HIS A 45 -3.75 17.05 6.48
CA HIS A 45 -3.95 15.69 5.97
C HIS A 45 -2.68 14.88 6.23
N ALA A 46 -2.64 14.17 7.35
CA ALA A 46 -1.58 13.22 7.69
C ALA A 46 -1.70 12.01 6.76
N LEU A 47 -0.63 11.76 6.02
CA LEU A 47 -0.41 10.58 5.18
C LEU A 47 0.38 9.56 6.02
N VAL A 48 -0.03 8.30 6.01
CA VAL A 48 0.17 7.41 7.15
C VAL A 48 0.33 5.94 6.75
N SER A 49 1.27 5.23 7.41
CA SER A 49 1.43 3.77 7.31
C SER A 49 0.24 3.03 7.94
N ALA A 50 0.11 1.71 7.76
CA ALA A 50 -1.04 0.92 8.23
C ALA A 50 -1.46 1.23 9.70
N PRO A 51 -0.55 1.27 10.70
CA PRO A 51 -0.91 1.65 12.07
C PRO A 51 -1.26 3.11 12.26
N ASP A 52 -1.04 3.97 11.28
CA ASP A 52 -1.32 5.40 11.34
C ASP A 52 -2.60 5.78 10.54
N LEU A 53 -3.26 4.83 9.86
CA LEU A 53 -4.53 5.05 9.17
C LEU A 53 -5.60 5.61 10.12
N ASN A 54 -5.95 6.87 9.92
CA ASN A 54 -6.83 7.63 10.79
C ASN A 54 -8.30 7.61 10.34
N ALA A 55 -9.18 8.13 11.19
CA ALA A 55 -10.61 8.18 10.90
C ALA A 55 -10.96 9.06 9.69
N ASP A 56 -10.16 10.10 9.40
CA ASP A 56 -10.42 11.03 8.29
C ASP A 56 -10.11 10.38 6.93
N VAL A 57 -9.04 9.58 6.84
CA VAL A 57 -8.71 8.78 5.65
C VAL A 57 -9.80 7.74 5.36
N LEU A 58 -10.41 7.19 6.42
CA LEU A 58 -11.47 6.18 6.31
C LEU A 58 -12.88 6.77 6.16
N ALA A 59 -13.08 8.06 6.47
CA ALA A 59 -14.39 8.72 6.41
C ALA A 59 -15.06 8.63 5.02
N PRO A 60 -14.35 8.87 3.90
CA PRO A 60 -14.88 8.68 2.55
C PRO A 60 -15.63 7.36 2.31
N PHE A 61 -15.19 6.28 2.93
CA PHE A 61 -15.75 4.96 2.72
C PHE A 61 -17.10 4.78 3.43
N ARG A 62 -17.38 5.55 4.49
CA ARG A 62 -18.63 5.41 5.26
C ARG A 62 -19.86 5.80 4.45
N ASP A 63 -19.69 6.75 3.53
CA ASP A 63 -20.76 7.37 2.76
C ASP A 63 -20.73 6.97 1.28
N SER A 64 -19.98 5.90 0.92
CA SER A 64 -19.76 5.49 -0.47
C SER A 64 -20.52 4.23 -0.90
N GLY A 65 -21.37 3.67 -0.03
CA GLY A 65 -22.19 2.49 -0.33
C GLY A 65 -21.52 1.14 -0.06
N ILE A 66 -20.36 1.13 0.61
CA ILE A 66 -19.65 -0.12 0.97
C ILE A 66 -20.46 -1.05 1.88
N ASP A 67 -21.45 -0.53 2.59
CA ASP A 67 -22.31 -1.28 3.50
C ASP A 67 -23.36 -2.11 2.74
N ARG A 68 -23.61 -1.76 1.47
CA ARG A 68 -24.52 -2.48 0.57
C ARG A 68 -23.80 -3.48 -0.30
N HIS A 69 -22.76 -3.02 -1.02
CA HIS A 69 -21.96 -3.83 -1.91
C HIS A 69 -20.58 -3.21 -2.09
N VAL A 70 -19.55 -4.04 -2.22
CA VAL A 70 -18.19 -3.61 -2.53
C VAL A 70 -17.66 -4.36 -3.74
N THR A 71 -17.29 -3.64 -4.79
CA THR A 71 -16.46 -4.19 -5.86
C THR A 71 -15.00 -3.85 -5.60
N LEU A 72 -14.16 -4.87 -5.42
CA LEU A 72 -12.71 -4.71 -5.30
C LEU A 72 -12.08 -4.90 -6.69
N LEU A 73 -11.54 -3.83 -7.25
CA LEU A 73 -10.85 -3.84 -8.56
C LEU A 73 -9.34 -3.70 -8.36
N LEU A 74 -8.59 -4.78 -8.59
CA LEU A 74 -7.13 -4.78 -8.44
C LEU A 74 -6.40 -4.60 -9.77
N GLY A 75 -5.33 -3.80 -9.76
CA GLY A 75 -4.41 -3.63 -10.89
C GLY A 75 -3.04 -4.27 -10.65
N ALA A 76 -2.12 -4.04 -11.60
CA ALA A 76 -0.83 -4.75 -11.67
C ALA A 76 0.05 -4.58 -10.42
N GLY A 77 -0.09 -3.47 -9.70
CA GLY A 77 0.60 -3.21 -8.43
C GLY A 77 0.26 -4.20 -7.31
N ALA A 78 -0.87 -4.91 -7.38
CA ALA A 78 -1.16 -6.01 -6.46
C ALA A 78 -0.22 -7.20 -6.69
N SER A 79 0.18 -7.44 -7.93
CA SER A 79 1.03 -8.57 -8.35
C SER A 79 2.53 -8.26 -8.34
N THR A 80 2.93 -6.98 -8.44
CA THR A 80 4.36 -6.61 -8.42
C THR A 80 5.04 -6.96 -7.10
N SER A 81 4.34 -6.82 -5.98
CA SER A 81 4.85 -7.21 -4.66
C SER A 81 4.98 -8.73 -4.49
N SER A 82 4.32 -9.52 -5.34
CA SER A 82 4.50 -10.97 -5.45
C SER A 82 5.66 -11.36 -6.39
N GLY A 83 6.37 -10.39 -6.98
CA GLY A 83 7.50 -10.61 -7.88
C GLY A 83 7.13 -10.72 -9.37
N LEU A 84 5.86 -10.52 -9.74
CA LEU A 84 5.46 -10.43 -11.14
C LEU A 84 5.86 -9.07 -11.74
N PRO A 85 6.16 -9.01 -13.05
CA PRO A 85 6.56 -7.76 -13.67
C PRO A 85 5.41 -6.76 -13.70
N GLY A 86 5.74 -5.48 -13.52
CA GLY A 86 4.83 -4.39 -13.86
C GLY A 86 4.64 -4.28 -15.39
N TRP A 87 3.77 -3.38 -15.83
CA TRP A 87 3.47 -3.22 -17.26
C TRP A 87 4.69 -2.92 -18.13
N ASP A 88 5.49 -1.94 -17.69
CA ASP A 88 6.69 -1.50 -18.43
C ASP A 88 7.72 -2.64 -18.52
N GLU A 89 7.89 -3.41 -17.45
CA GLU A 89 8.79 -4.56 -17.43
C GLU A 89 8.27 -5.72 -18.30
N LEU A 90 6.96 -5.99 -18.28
CA LEU A 90 6.33 -6.98 -19.15
C LEU A 90 6.56 -6.63 -20.63
N ALA A 91 6.37 -5.35 -20.99
CA ALA A 91 6.59 -4.85 -22.34
C ALA A 91 8.07 -5.01 -22.77
N VAL A 92 9.03 -4.67 -21.91
CA VAL A 92 10.47 -4.90 -22.15
C VAL A 92 10.75 -6.38 -22.41
N ARG A 93 10.26 -7.27 -21.53
CA ARG A 93 10.45 -8.72 -21.67
C ARG A 93 9.87 -9.25 -22.98
N LEU A 94 8.71 -8.75 -23.41
CA LEU A 94 8.07 -9.13 -24.66
C LEU A 94 8.87 -8.66 -25.89
N LEU A 95 9.34 -7.41 -25.90
CA LEU A 95 10.18 -6.87 -26.98
C LEU A 95 11.49 -7.66 -27.16
N LEU A 96 12.14 -8.00 -26.05
CA LEU A 96 13.37 -8.79 -26.08
C LEU A 96 13.13 -10.20 -26.60
N LYS A 97 12.04 -10.83 -26.15
CA LYS A 97 11.65 -12.17 -26.62
C LYS A 97 11.24 -12.17 -28.09
N SER A 98 10.68 -11.07 -28.57
CA SER A 98 10.24 -10.94 -29.96
C SER A 98 11.37 -10.66 -30.93
N GLY A 99 12.53 -10.22 -30.44
CA GLY A 99 13.64 -9.77 -31.28
C GLY A 99 13.34 -8.47 -32.02
N ALA A 100 12.24 -7.77 -31.70
CA ALA A 100 11.93 -6.44 -32.27
C ALA A 100 12.99 -5.40 -31.90
N VAL A 101 13.71 -5.63 -30.80
CA VAL A 101 14.87 -4.85 -30.38
C VAL A 101 16.03 -5.79 -30.03
N SER A 102 17.26 -5.32 -30.23
CA SER A 102 18.48 -6.12 -30.05
C SER A 102 19.08 -6.03 -28.64
N SER A 103 18.59 -5.12 -27.80
CA SER A 103 19.12 -4.90 -26.45
C SER A 103 18.05 -4.41 -25.48
N GLU A 104 18.29 -4.65 -24.19
CA GLU A 104 17.43 -4.19 -23.10
C GLU A 104 17.36 -2.66 -23.03
N THR A 105 18.48 -1.97 -23.28
CA THR A 105 18.51 -0.50 -23.34
C THR A 105 17.57 0.04 -24.41
N ALA A 106 17.55 -0.55 -25.61
CA ALA A 106 16.64 -0.15 -26.67
C ALA A 106 15.16 -0.44 -26.31
N ALA A 107 14.90 -1.56 -25.64
CA ALA A 107 13.57 -1.90 -25.14
C ALA A 107 13.07 -0.87 -24.11
N LEU A 108 13.90 -0.51 -23.13
CA LEU A 108 13.60 0.48 -22.11
C LEU A 108 13.35 1.87 -22.71
N GLU A 109 14.18 2.29 -23.66
CA GLU A 109 14.00 3.57 -24.37
C GLU A 109 12.66 3.61 -25.12
N LEU A 110 12.26 2.51 -25.76
CA LEU A 110 11.00 2.43 -26.48
C LEU A 110 9.81 2.53 -25.50
N VAL A 111 9.82 1.74 -24.42
CA VAL A 111 8.77 1.75 -23.38
C VAL A 111 8.65 3.12 -22.71
N GLN A 112 9.75 3.81 -22.44
CA GLN A 112 9.72 5.13 -21.81
C GLN A 112 9.20 6.26 -22.73
N ARG A 113 9.30 6.08 -24.06
CA ARG A 113 9.01 7.14 -25.03
C ARG A 113 7.76 6.91 -25.87
N GLN A 114 7.18 5.71 -25.83
CA GLN A 114 6.03 5.32 -26.65
C GLN A 114 4.85 4.91 -25.78
N ASP A 115 3.67 4.85 -26.41
CA ASP A 115 2.50 4.24 -25.79
C ASP A 115 2.78 2.76 -25.53
N PRO A 116 2.60 2.26 -24.29
CA PRO A 116 2.86 0.86 -23.98
C PRO A 116 2.03 -0.15 -24.80
N LEU A 117 0.82 0.22 -25.24
CA LEU A 117 -0.02 -0.64 -26.10
C LEU A 117 0.59 -0.82 -27.49
N LEU A 118 1.22 0.23 -28.04
CA LEU A 118 1.96 0.16 -29.30
C LEU A 118 3.23 -0.69 -29.17
N VAL A 119 3.89 -0.61 -28.02
CA VAL A 119 5.05 -1.46 -27.73
C VAL A 119 4.66 -2.94 -27.71
N ALA A 120 3.55 -3.27 -27.05
CA ALA A 120 3.03 -4.64 -27.05
C ALA A 120 2.63 -5.10 -28.45
N GLU A 121 2.03 -4.22 -29.27
CA GLU A 121 1.70 -4.50 -30.68
C GLU A 121 2.94 -4.84 -31.51
N ALA A 122 4.05 -4.10 -31.33
CA ALA A 122 5.31 -4.38 -32.01
C ALA A 122 5.87 -5.77 -31.65
N ALA A 123 5.76 -6.18 -30.38
CA ALA A 123 6.13 -7.53 -29.95
C ALA A 123 5.20 -8.60 -30.56
N LYS A 124 3.87 -8.38 -30.56
CA LYS A 124 2.89 -9.33 -31.11
C LYS A 124 3.07 -9.59 -32.60
N ASN A 125 3.40 -8.55 -33.38
CA ASN A 125 3.64 -8.67 -34.82
C ASN A 125 4.82 -9.57 -35.22
N THR A 126 5.74 -9.84 -34.28
CA THR A 126 6.93 -10.65 -34.52
C THR A 126 6.88 -12.02 -33.83
N LEU A 127 6.01 -12.17 -32.82
CA LEU A 127 5.90 -13.38 -32.03
C LEU A 127 4.82 -14.33 -32.57
N ASP A 128 5.22 -15.59 -32.73
CA ASP A 128 4.27 -16.69 -32.84
C ASP A 128 3.71 -17.07 -31.46
N ARG A 129 2.52 -17.69 -31.44
CA ARG A 129 1.89 -18.21 -30.22
C ARG A 129 1.87 -17.17 -29.09
N TRP A 130 1.33 -15.99 -29.39
CA TRP A 130 1.28 -14.82 -28.50
C TRP A 130 1.02 -15.15 -27.03
N ASP A 131 -0.06 -15.88 -26.74
CA ASP A 131 -0.45 -16.27 -25.38
C ASP A 131 0.66 -16.99 -24.61
N HIS A 132 1.37 -17.91 -25.27
CA HIS A 132 2.50 -18.62 -24.67
C HIS A 132 3.66 -17.67 -24.34
N ARG A 133 3.89 -16.66 -25.18
CA ARG A 133 4.96 -15.67 -24.99
C ARG A 133 4.63 -14.71 -23.86
N VAL A 134 3.37 -14.31 -23.72
CA VAL A 134 2.87 -13.53 -22.57
C VAL A 134 3.11 -14.30 -21.27
N ARG A 135 2.71 -15.58 -21.20
CA ARG A 135 2.98 -16.43 -20.03
C ARG A 135 4.48 -16.52 -19.73
N ALA A 136 5.30 -16.77 -20.75
CA ALA A 136 6.75 -16.84 -20.56
C ALA A 136 7.33 -15.49 -20.10
N ALA A 137 6.79 -14.36 -20.53
CA ALA A 137 7.24 -13.04 -20.08
C ALA A 137 6.83 -12.75 -18.62
N LEU A 138 5.65 -13.21 -18.19
CA LEU A 138 5.16 -13.08 -16.82
C LEU A 138 5.96 -13.96 -15.85
N TYR A 139 6.10 -15.25 -16.16
CA TYR A 139 6.49 -16.27 -15.17
C TYR A 139 7.93 -16.79 -15.29
N GLN A 140 8.61 -16.59 -16.42
CA GLN A 140 9.92 -17.22 -16.61
C GLN A 140 10.94 -16.69 -15.60
N GLY A 141 11.61 -17.62 -14.91
CA GLY A 141 12.65 -17.31 -13.93
C GLY A 141 12.11 -17.00 -12.53
N LEU A 142 10.79 -17.01 -12.34
CA LEU A 142 10.19 -16.87 -11.02
C LEU A 142 10.06 -18.25 -10.36
N GLN A 143 10.35 -18.31 -9.07
CA GLN A 143 10.12 -19.46 -8.19
C GLN A 143 9.29 -18.96 -7.01
N ASP A 144 8.39 -19.80 -6.50
CA ASP A 144 7.61 -19.53 -5.28
C ASP A 144 6.79 -18.23 -5.31
N LEU A 145 5.98 -18.06 -6.38
CA LEU A 145 4.96 -17.01 -6.42
C LEU A 145 3.94 -17.23 -5.31
N SER A 146 3.71 -16.20 -4.51
CA SER A 146 2.71 -16.20 -3.44
C SER A 146 1.84 -14.94 -3.52
N PRO A 147 0.56 -15.02 -3.13
CA PRO A 147 -0.30 -13.86 -3.13
C PRO A 147 0.23 -12.73 -2.23
N SER A 148 0.08 -11.49 -2.68
CA SER A 148 0.49 -10.31 -1.91
C SER A 148 -0.49 -9.98 -0.79
N SER A 149 -0.13 -9.02 0.06
CA SER A 149 -1.01 -8.49 1.10
C SER A 149 -2.33 -7.94 0.55
N LEU A 150 -2.33 -7.37 -0.66
CA LEU A 150 -3.54 -6.90 -1.34
C LEU A 150 -4.43 -8.06 -1.80
N HIS A 151 -3.85 -9.12 -2.36
CA HIS A 151 -4.60 -10.33 -2.74
C HIS A 151 -5.25 -10.97 -1.52
N LEU A 152 -4.48 -11.17 -0.44
CA LEU A 152 -4.98 -11.75 0.80
C LEU A 152 -6.05 -10.88 1.47
N ALA A 153 -5.90 -9.55 1.42
CA ALA A 153 -6.91 -8.65 1.95
C ALA A 153 -8.22 -8.70 1.14
N ALA A 154 -8.14 -8.73 -0.18
CA ALA A 154 -9.31 -8.86 -1.05
C ALA A 154 -10.01 -10.21 -0.87
N ALA A 155 -9.26 -11.30 -0.84
CA ALA A 155 -9.78 -12.65 -0.60
C ALA A 155 -10.44 -12.75 0.79
N GLY A 156 -9.77 -12.30 1.84
CA GLY A 156 -10.33 -12.29 3.19
C GLY A 156 -11.59 -11.42 3.31
N HIS A 157 -11.61 -10.25 2.63
CA HIS A 157 -12.82 -9.43 2.56
C HIS A 157 -13.94 -10.16 1.84
N ALA A 158 -13.69 -10.78 0.69
CA ALA A 158 -14.67 -11.53 -0.08
C ALA A 158 -15.28 -12.70 0.74
N LEU A 159 -14.42 -13.52 1.34
CA LEU A 159 -14.82 -14.74 2.06
C LEU A 159 -15.50 -14.47 3.42
N ALA A 160 -15.22 -13.33 4.05
CA ALA A 160 -15.86 -12.96 5.32
C ALA A 160 -17.32 -12.48 5.18
N GLY A 161 -17.79 -12.24 3.95
CA GLY A 161 -19.14 -11.74 3.67
C GLY A 161 -20.15 -12.80 3.28
N ARG A 162 -21.38 -12.34 3.03
CA ARG A 162 -22.35 -13.17 2.31
C ARG A 162 -22.07 -13.16 0.82
N THR A 163 -22.42 -14.24 0.14
CA THR A 163 -22.37 -14.34 -1.33
C THR A 163 -23.13 -13.16 -1.94
N GLY A 164 -22.48 -12.43 -2.85
CA GLY A 164 -23.04 -11.27 -3.54
C GLY A 164 -22.84 -9.92 -2.85
N GLU A 165 -22.32 -9.86 -1.62
CA GLU A 165 -21.95 -8.58 -0.98
C GLU A 165 -20.64 -7.99 -1.53
N THR A 166 -19.81 -8.83 -2.15
CA THR A 166 -18.53 -8.43 -2.73
C THR A 166 -18.41 -8.97 -4.14
N THR A 167 -17.90 -8.14 -5.04
CA THR A 167 -17.42 -8.55 -6.37
C THR A 167 -15.91 -8.38 -6.39
N VAL A 168 -15.16 -9.39 -6.85
CA VAL A 168 -13.71 -9.27 -7.05
C VAL A 168 -13.43 -9.25 -8.54
N ALA A 169 -12.78 -8.18 -8.99
CA ALA A 169 -12.35 -8.00 -10.37
C ALA A 169 -10.87 -7.61 -10.41
N THR A 170 -10.21 -7.94 -11.51
CA THR A 170 -8.80 -7.63 -11.71
C THR A 170 -8.50 -7.24 -13.15
N LEU A 171 -7.54 -6.34 -13.30
CA LEU A 171 -6.90 -6.00 -14.58
C LEU A 171 -5.70 -6.92 -14.86
N ASN A 172 -5.33 -7.77 -13.90
CA ASN A 172 -4.16 -8.62 -14.00
C ASN A 172 -4.49 -9.92 -14.72
N PHE A 173 -3.50 -10.44 -15.46
CA PHE A 173 -3.62 -11.73 -16.13
C PHE A 173 -3.35 -12.91 -15.19
N ASP A 174 -2.55 -12.70 -14.14
CA ASP A 174 -2.19 -13.77 -13.20
C ASP A 174 -3.37 -14.25 -12.37
N VAL A 175 -3.19 -15.38 -11.69
CA VAL A 175 -4.23 -16.07 -10.90
C VAL A 175 -4.00 -15.95 -9.39
N LEU A 176 -3.22 -14.95 -8.95
CA LEU A 176 -2.85 -14.82 -7.54
C LEU A 176 -4.02 -14.46 -6.62
N LEU A 177 -5.11 -13.90 -7.18
CA LEU A 177 -6.34 -13.67 -6.44
C LEU A 177 -7.10 -14.98 -6.18
N GLU A 178 -7.16 -15.84 -7.19
CA GLU A 178 -7.72 -17.19 -7.05
C GLU A 178 -6.90 -18.00 -6.06
N ASP A 179 -5.56 -17.99 -6.19
CA ASP A 179 -4.65 -18.65 -5.24
C ASP A 179 -4.89 -18.14 -3.81
N ALA A 180 -5.15 -16.85 -3.61
CA ALA A 180 -5.45 -16.28 -2.29
C ALA A 180 -6.82 -16.71 -1.73
N ILE A 181 -7.83 -16.84 -2.58
CA ILE A 181 -9.17 -17.29 -2.19
C ILE A 181 -9.16 -18.79 -1.90
N ASP A 182 -8.41 -19.58 -2.66
CA ASP A 182 -8.30 -21.04 -2.52
C ASP A 182 -7.60 -21.47 -1.21
N ILE A 183 -6.96 -20.55 -0.48
CA ILE A 183 -6.40 -20.84 0.86
C ILE A 183 -7.51 -21.27 1.83
N GLU A 184 -8.66 -20.60 1.80
CA GLU A 184 -9.78 -20.81 2.74
C GLU A 184 -11.12 -21.10 2.05
N GLY A 185 -11.14 -21.11 0.72
CA GLY A 185 -12.34 -21.20 -0.10
C GLY A 185 -12.13 -21.96 -1.41
N THR A 186 -12.93 -21.60 -2.41
CA THR A 186 -12.78 -22.12 -3.77
C THR A 186 -13.02 -20.98 -4.74
N ALA A 187 -12.09 -20.78 -5.66
CA ALA A 187 -12.09 -19.68 -6.61
C ALA A 187 -12.25 -20.17 -8.06
N GLU A 188 -12.80 -19.29 -8.89
CA GLU A 188 -12.89 -19.51 -10.33
C GLU A 188 -12.61 -18.19 -11.08
N GLY A 189 -11.48 -18.14 -11.79
CA GLY A 189 -11.17 -17.04 -12.70
C GLY A 189 -12.05 -17.07 -13.96
N ARG A 190 -12.72 -15.96 -14.28
CA ARG A 190 -13.62 -15.80 -15.43
C ARG A 190 -13.28 -14.59 -16.29
N VAL A 191 -13.72 -14.66 -17.56
CA VAL A 191 -13.54 -13.62 -18.59
C VAL A 191 -14.90 -13.22 -19.19
N ASP A 192 -15.92 -13.24 -18.33
CA ASP A 192 -17.32 -12.91 -18.59
C ASP A 192 -17.95 -12.35 -17.30
N ASP A 193 -19.20 -11.88 -17.38
CA ASP A 193 -19.97 -11.31 -16.27
C ASP A 193 -20.84 -12.35 -15.53
N GLU A 194 -20.58 -13.65 -15.73
CA GLU A 194 -21.32 -14.73 -15.09
C GLU A 194 -20.82 -15.02 -13.65
N VAL A 195 -21.75 -15.45 -12.80
CA VAL A 195 -21.47 -15.86 -11.41
C VAL A 195 -21.49 -17.38 -11.27
N SER A 196 -20.75 -17.91 -10.30
CA SER A 196 -20.70 -19.35 -9.99
C SER A 196 -21.50 -19.65 -8.73
N SER A 197 -22.20 -20.79 -8.70
CA SER A 197 -22.94 -21.25 -7.52
C SER A 197 -22.07 -22.06 -6.55
N THR A 198 -20.88 -22.48 -6.98
CA THR A 198 -20.01 -23.41 -6.23
C THR A 198 -18.64 -22.82 -5.88
N ALA A 199 -18.23 -21.74 -6.55
CA ALA A 199 -16.95 -21.08 -6.34
C ALA A 199 -17.14 -19.55 -6.29
N TYR A 200 -16.20 -18.87 -5.66
CA TYR A 200 -16.12 -17.42 -5.71
C TYR A 200 -15.49 -17.00 -7.05
N VAL A 201 -16.17 -16.13 -7.78
CA VAL A 201 -15.70 -15.70 -9.11
C VAL A 201 -14.73 -14.53 -9.00
N VAL A 202 -13.60 -14.64 -9.68
CA VAL A 202 -12.67 -13.53 -9.95
C VAL A 202 -12.83 -13.12 -11.40
N HIS A 203 -13.28 -11.89 -11.66
CA HIS A 203 -13.48 -11.39 -13.03
C HIS A 203 -12.21 -10.75 -13.58
N HIS A 204 -11.60 -11.33 -14.61
CA HIS A 204 -10.40 -10.80 -15.27
C HIS A 204 -10.80 -9.95 -16.47
N LEU A 205 -10.82 -8.63 -16.29
CA LEU A 205 -11.30 -7.69 -17.31
C LEU A 205 -10.42 -7.71 -18.57
N HIS A 206 -9.13 -8.04 -18.42
CA HIS A 206 -8.15 -8.15 -19.48
C HIS A 206 -7.78 -9.60 -19.84
N GLY A 207 -8.53 -10.58 -19.33
CA GLY A 207 -8.25 -11.99 -19.58
C GLY A 207 -7.28 -12.63 -18.59
N ILE A 208 -7.06 -13.92 -18.77
CA ILE A 208 -6.28 -14.77 -17.86
C ILE A 208 -5.03 -15.27 -18.58
N ALA A 209 -3.89 -15.25 -17.91
CA ALA A 209 -2.66 -15.92 -18.28
C ALA A 209 -2.04 -16.52 -17.00
N SER A 210 -2.46 -17.74 -16.67
CA SER A 210 -1.84 -18.59 -15.63
C SER A 210 -0.54 -19.23 -16.16
N PRO A 211 0.26 -19.93 -15.34
CA PRO A 211 1.44 -20.65 -15.84
C PRO A 211 1.14 -21.70 -16.92
N SER A 212 -0.04 -22.32 -16.90
CA SER A 212 -0.39 -23.45 -17.79
C SER A 212 -1.33 -23.08 -18.93
N ARG A 213 -2.21 -22.09 -18.73
CA ARG A 213 -3.26 -21.70 -19.68
C ARG A 213 -3.42 -20.18 -19.80
N SER A 214 -3.90 -19.74 -20.96
CA SER A 214 -4.34 -18.36 -21.20
C SER A 214 -5.74 -18.35 -21.81
N ARG A 215 -6.50 -17.28 -21.57
CA ARG A 215 -7.85 -17.08 -22.12
C ARG A 215 -8.13 -15.59 -22.27
N GLY A 216 -8.44 -15.14 -23.49
CA GLY A 216 -8.94 -13.78 -23.76
C GLY A 216 -8.00 -12.65 -23.35
N VAL A 217 -6.69 -12.82 -23.51
CA VAL A 217 -5.67 -11.83 -23.13
C VAL A 217 -5.83 -10.55 -23.95
N VAL A 218 -6.05 -9.42 -23.27
CA VAL A 218 -6.14 -8.07 -23.84
C VAL A 218 -4.87 -7.30 -23.46
N LEU A 219 -3.94 -7.12 -24.40
CA LEU A 219 -2.63 -6.55 -24.11
C LEU A 219 -2.14 -5.56 -25.17
N THR A 220 -2.58 -5.69 -26.43
CA THR A 220 -2.09 -4.84 -27.52
C THR A 220 -3.09 -3.77 -27.93
N LEU A 221 -2.62 -2.76 -28.66
CA LEU A 221 -3.49 -1.67 -29.13
C LEU A 221 -4.70 -2.19 -29.90
N SER A 222 -4.50 -3.21 -30.75
CA SER A 222 -5.59 -3.86 -31.49
C SER A 222 -6.64 -4.46 -30.54
N ASP A 223 -6.21 -5.18 -29.50
CA ASP A 223 -7.12 -5.79 -28.51
C ASP A 223 -7.95 -4.71 -27.79
N TYR A 224 -7.31 -3.63 -27.37
CA TYR A 224 -7.97 -2.50 -26.70
C TYR A 224 -8.95 -1.77 -27.63
N ASN A 225 -8.60 -1.59 -28.90
CA ASN A 225 -9.47 -0.93 -29.87
C ASN A 225 -10.74 -1.74 -30.16
N GLU A 226 -10.62 -3.07 -30.28
CA GLU A 226 -11.79 -3.95 -30.43
C GLU A 226 -12.74 -3.81 -29.24
N LEU A 227 -12.18 -3.81 -28.03
CA LEU A 227 -12.92 -3.75 -26.78
C LEU A 227 -13.50 -2.35 -26.48
N LEU A 228 -12.84 -1.27 -26.92
CA LEU A 228 -13.38 0.08 -26.91
C LEU A 228 -14.45 0.31 -27.98
N GLY A 229 -14.37 -0.41 -29.10
CA GLY A 229 -15.37 -0.38 -30.17
C GLY A 229 -16.68 -1.05 -29.78
N ASP A 230 -16.63 -2.01 -28.86
CA ASP A 230 -17.83 -2.60 -28.27
C ASP A 230 -18.45 -1.67 -27.23
N HIS A 231 -19.71 -1.27 -27.47
CA HIS A 231 -20.47 -0.40 -26.60
C HIS A 231 -21.23 -1.16 -25.50
N ASP A 232 -21.34 -2.48 -25.63
CA ASP A 232 -22.01 -3.38 -24.70
C ASP A 232 -21.10 -4.57 -24.35
N CYS A 233 -19.82 -4.27 -24.07
CA CYS A 233 -18.91 -5.29 -23.57
C CYS A 233 -19.26 -5.68 -22.13
N TRP A 234 -19.01 -6.94 -21.78
CA TRP A 234 -19.36 -7.48 -20.46
C TRP A 234 -18.64 -6.77 -19.32
N GLN A 235 -17.42 -6.28 -19.56
CA GLN A 235 -16.64 -5.51 -18.57
C GLN A 235 -17.38 -4.23 -18.18
N GLN A 236 -17.92 -3.50 -19.17
CA GLN A 236 -18.71 -2.29 -18.91
C GLN A 236 -20.00 -2.61 -18.16
N ARG A 237 -20.71 -3.69 -18.54
CA ARG A 237 -21.91 -4.13 -17.82
C ARG A 237 -21.63 -4.49 -16.37
N LEU A 238 -20.55 -5.24 -16.12
CA LEU A 238 -20.12 -5.62 -14.78
C LEU A 238 -19.84 -4.38 -13.93
N LEU A 239 -19.03 -3.43 -14.43
CA LEU A 239 -18.71 -2.21 -13.70
C LEU A 239 -19.93 -1.29 -13.51
N SER A 240 -20.84 -1.23 -14.47
CA SER A 240 -22.09 -0.47 -14.35
C SER A 240 -23.00 -1.07 -13.27
N ARG A 241 -23.15 -2.39 -13.22
CA ARG A 241 -23.88 -3.07 -12.14
C ARG A 241 -23.23 -2.83 -10.79
N ALA A 242 -21.91 -2.98 -10.69
CA ALA A 242 -21.13 -2.70 -9.49
C ALA A 242 -21.36 -1.28 -8.95
N ALA A 243 -21.29 -0.28 -9.83
CA ALA A 243 -21.53 1.12 -9.49
C ALA A 243 -22.99 1.40 -9.08
N GLN A 244 -23.95 0.60 -9.53
CA GLN A 244 -25.35 0.69 -9.11
C GLN A 244 -25.59 0.04 -7.74
N GLU A 245 -24.91 -1.06 -7.44
CA GLU A 245 -25.11 -1.83 -6.20
C GLU A 245 -24.41 -1.20 -5.00
N GLY A 246 -23.23 -0.59 -5.18
CA GLY A 246 -22.50 0.03 -4.06
C GLY A 246 -21.20 0.71 -4.47
N ALA A 247 -20.17 0.54 -3.66
CA ALA A 247 -18.87 1.17 -3.85
C ALA A 247 -17.97 0.35 -4.79
N ILE A 248 -17.16 1.05 -5.59
CA ILE A 248 -16.03 0.43 -6.31
C ILE A 248 -14.74 0.89 -5.62
N VAL A 249 -13.94 -0.03 -5.11
CA VAL A 249 -12.64 0.27 -4.49
C VAL A 249 -11.54 -0.23 -5.42
N ILE A 250 -10.74 0.71 -5.92
CA ILE A 250 -9.71 0.46 -6.93
C ILE A 250 -8.34 0.56 -6.26
N ALA A 251 -7.53 -0.50 -6.35
CA ALA A 251 -6.21 -0.56 -5.71
C ALA A 251 -5.15 -1.16 -6.63
N GLY A 252 -3.90 -0.72 -6.48
CA GLY A 252 -2.77 -1.27 -7.25
C GLY A 252 -2.79 -0.95 -8.75
N THR A 253 -3.54 0.03 -9.21
CA THR A 253 -3.52 0.47 -10.62
C THR A 253 -2.83 1.82 -10.77
N SER A 254 -2.13 2.01 -11.89
CA SER A 254 -1.66 3.32 -12.35
C SER A 254 -2.70 4.06 -13.18
N TYR A 255 -3.79 3.39 -13.55
CA TYR A 255 -4.93 3.90 -14.33
C TYR A 255 -4.52 4.59 -15.63
N ARG A 256 -3.52 3.99 -16.25
CA ARG A 256 -3.09 4.32 -17.61
C ARG A 256 -3.99 3.64 -18.64
N ASP A 257 -4.75 2.63 -18.24
CA ASP A 257 -5.64 1.86 -19.10
C ASP A 257 -6.79 2.74 -19.64
N PRO A 258 -6.87 2.96 -20.96
CA PRO A 258 -7.87 3.85 -21.56
C PRO A 258 -9.30 3.28 -21.52
N ASP A 259 -9.44 1.96 -21.56
CA ASP A 259 -10.70 1.23 -21.48
C ASP A 259 -11.35 1.33 -20.09
N VAL A 260 -10.61 1.07 -19.01
CA VAL A 260 -11.09 1.19 -17.63
C VAL A 260 -11.57 2.62 -17.36
N ARG A 261 -10.85 3.61 -17.89
CA ARG A 261 -11.26 5.03 -17.84
C ARG A 261 -12.63 5.27 -18.47
N ARG A 262 -12.85 4.72 -19.66
CA ARG A 262 -14.14 4.83 -20.36
C ARG A 262 -15.23 4.10 -19.60
N TRP A 263 -14.99 2.85 -19.19
CA TRP A 263 -16.00 2.04 -18.52
C TRP A 263 -16.45 2.62 -17.19
N LEU A 264 -15.51 3.10 -16.36
CA LEU A 264 -15.87 3.75 -15.10
C LEU A 264 -16.57 5.09 -15.33
N HIS A 265 -16.17 5.86 -16.34
CA HIS A 265 -16.88 7.09 -16.67
C HIS A 265 -18.36 6.81 -17.00
N VAL A 266 -18.63 5.77 -17.80
CA VAL A 266 -19.99 5.34 -18.12
C VAL A 266 -20.71 4.79 -16.88
N ALA A 267 -20.08 3.88 -16.14
CA ALA A 267 -20.66 3.24 -14.96
C ALA A 267 -21.04 4.25 -13.86
N LEU A 268 -20.22 5.30 -13.66
CA LEU A 268 -20.44 6.30 -12.62
C LEU A 268 -21.45 7.37 -13.01
N ALA A 269 -21.67 7.61 -14.31
CA ALA A 269 -22.63 8.62 -14.79
C ALA A 269 -24.05 8.35 -14.29
N ASP A 270 -24.44 7.08 -14.19
CA ASP A 270 -25.77 6.63 -13.75
C ASP A 270 -25.77 6.06 -12.32
N SER A 271 -24.69 6.25 -11.57
CA SER A 271 -24.58 5.69 -10.21
C SER A 271 -25.51 6.41 -9.22
N PRO A 272 -26.16 5.67 -8.30
CA PRO A 272 -26.97 6.27 -7.24
C PRO A 272 -26.18 7.24 -6.37
N VAL A 273 -26.87 8.29 -5.87
CA VAL A 273 -26.29 9.23 -4.90
C VAL A 273 -25.80 8.46 -3.67
N GLY A 274 -24.53 8.64 -3.33
CA GLY A 274 -23.88 7.94 -2.22
C GLY A 274 -23.21 6.62 -2.61
N ASN A 275 -23.25 6.19 -3.86
CA ASN A 275 -22.28 5.24 -4.40
C ASN A 275 -21.07 6.01 -4.92
N ALA A 276 -19.86 5.48 -4.72
CA ALA A 276 -18.65 6.11 -5.25
C ALA A 276 -17.63 5.08 -5.71
N ALA A 277 -16.84 5.46 -6.72
CA ALA A 277 -15.57 4.81 -7.01
C ALA A 277 -14.44 5.49 -6.24
N LEU A 278 -13.80 4.75 -5.34
CA LEU A 278 -12.66 5.20 -4.54
C LEU A 278 -11.37 4.61 -5.11
N VAL A 279 -10.36 5.44 -5.32
CA VAL A 279 -9.06 4.99 -5.81
C VAL A 279 -7.99 5.17 -4.75
N LEU A 280 -7.28 4.08 -4.44
CA LEU A 280 -6.22 4.03 -3.44
C LEU A 280 -4.88 4.35 -4.10
N LEU A 281 -4.26 5.47 -3.72
CA LEU A 281 -3.04 5.99 -4.33
C LEU A 281 -1.93 6.10 -3.30
N ALA A 282 -1.04 5.11 -3.28
CA ALA A 282 0.11 5.09 -2.38
C ALA A 282 1.29 5.91 -2.92
N ARG A 283 1.90 6.73 -2.07
CA ARG A 283 3.14 7.47 -2.36
C ARG A 283 4.25 6.55 -2.86
N GLN A 284 4.37 5.36 -2.27
CA GLN A 284 5.35 4.34 -2.65
C GLN A 284 5.31 4.02 -4.16
N ALA A 285 4.14 4.05 -4.79
CA ALA A 285 4.00 3.81 -6.23
C ALA A 285 4.65 4.90 -7.10
N PHE A 286 4.80 6.11 -6.58
CA PHE A 286 5.40 7.23 -7.29
C PHE A 286 6.91 7.31 -7.07
N GLY A 287 7.47 6.59 -6.09
CA GLY A 287 8.89 6.61 -5.78
C GLY A 287 9.41 7.99 -5.37
N VAL A 288 8.55 8.82 -4.74
CA VAL A 288 8.88 10.19 -4.32
C VAL A 288 8.95 10.30 -2.79
N SER A 289 9.76 11.25 -2.30
CA SER A 289 9.81 11.59 -0.88
C SER A 289 8.47 12.13 -0.37
N ARG A 290 8.26 12.11 0.95
CA ARG A 290 7.07 12.69 1.58
C ARG A 290 6.86 14.17 1.23
N GLU A 291 7.91 14.98 1.29
CA GLU A 291 7.85 16.40 0.91
C GLU A 291 7.41 16.58 -0.55
N ARG A 292 7.99 15.82 -1.48
CA ARG A 292 7.63 15.91 -2.89
C ARG A 292 6.22 15.40 -3.15
N PHE A 293 5.78 14.37 -2.42
CA PHE A 293 4.41 13.89 -2.50
C PHE A 293 3.41 14.94 -2.03
N ASP A 294 3.72 15.65 -0.94
CA ASP A 294 2.91 16.76 -0.42
C ASP A 294 2.74 17.90 -1.44
N GLU A 295 3.73 18.14 -2.29
CA GLU A 295 3.64 19.12 -3.38
C GLU A 295 2.70 18.66 -4.51
N ILE A 296 2.73 17.37 -4.88
CA ILE A 296 1.97 16.86 -6.04
C ILE A 296 0.58 16.33 -5.68
N LYS A 297 0.31 16.00 -4.41
CA LYS A 297 -0.91 15.29 -3.99
C LYS A 297 -2.20 16.00 -4.36
N SER A 298 -2.21 17.34 -4.34
CA SER A 298 -3.39 18.13 -4.72
C SER A 298 -3.71 17.99 -6.21
N ALA A 299 -2.68 18.07 -7.07
CA ALA A 299 -2.82 17.89 -8.50
C ALA A 299 -3.25 16.45 -8.84
N LEU A 300 -2.63 15.46 -8.19
CA LEU A 300 -3.01 14.06 -8.32
C LEU A 300 -4.48 13.87 -7.93
N ALA A 301 -4.90 14.35 -6.77
CA ALA A 301 -6.29 14.25 -6.34
C ALA A 301 -7.26 14.98 -7.30
N GLY A 302 -6.87 16.13 -7.85
CA GLY A 302 -7.63 16.86 -8.85
C GLY A 302 -7.84 16.05 -10.14
N GLN A 303 -6.80 15.39 -10.64
CA GLN A 303 -6.86 14.54 -11.83
C GLN A 303 -7.90 13.41 -11.68
N TRP A 304 -7.90 12.73 -10.54
CA TRP A 304 -8.80 11.62 -10.28
C TRP A 304 -10.26 12.06 -10.07
N ARG A 305 -10.47 13.19 -9.39
CA ARG A 305 -11.80 13.81 -9.26
C ARG A 305 -12.35 14.26 -10.60
N ALA A 306 -11.51 14.77 -11.51
CA ALA A 306 -11.92 15.14 -12.86
C ALA A 306 -12.39 13.93 -13.68
N ALA A 307 -11.91 12.73 -13.36
CA ALA A 307 -12.35 11.47 -13.95
C ALA A 307 -13.54 10.83 -13.20
N GLY A 308 -14.16 11.54 -12.23
CA GLY A 308 -15.35 11.09 -11.51
C GLY A 308 -15.08 10.19 -10.30
N MET A 309 -13.83 9.98 -9.92
CA MET A 309 -13.47 9.12 -8.78
C MET A 309 -13.04 9.91 -7.55
N GLN A 310 -13.14 9.28 -6.39
CA GLN A 310 -12.71 9.82 -5.12
C GLN A 310 -11.31 9.28 -4.75
N PRO A 311 -10.25 10.10 -4.82
CA PRO A 311 -8.90 9.66 -4.49
C PRO A 311 -8.70 9.58 -2.97
N ILE A 312 -8.10 8.48 -2.53
CA ILE A 312 -7.64 8.23 -1.16
C ILE A 312 -6.11 8.10 -1.24
N LEU A 313 -5.42 9.08 -0.65
CA LEU A 313 -3.96 9.19 -0.71
C LEU A 313 -3.35 8.45 0.48
N LEU A 314 -2.38 7.58 0.21
CA LEU A 314 -1.74 6.67 1.16
C LEU A 314 -0.22 6.80 1.10
N GLU A 315 0.51 6.23 2.06
CA GLU A 315 1.98 6.23 2.05
C GLU A 315 2.53 4.97 1.40
N ASP A 316 2.08 3.82 1.89
CA ASP A 316 2.63 2.51 1.62
C ASP A 316 1.60 1.62 0.89
N PHE A 317 2.06 0.60 0.16
CA PHE A 317 1.14 -0.35 -0.50
C PHE A 317 0.28 -1.15 0.49
N THR A 318 0.81 -1.39 1.70
CA THR A 318 0.13 -2.12 2.77
C THR A 318 -1.07 -1.37 3.32
N ASP A 319 -1.08 -0.04 3.26
CA ASP A 319 -2.20 0.79 3.68
C ASP A 319 -3.48 0.42 2.92
N ALA A 320 -3.34 0.17 1.61
CA ALA A 320 -4.45 -0.21 0.76
C ALA A 320 -5.01 -1.59 1.16
N ALA A 321 -4.12 -2.56 1.46
CA ALA A 321 -4.52 -3.86 1.98
C ALA A 321 -5.22 -3.73 3.33
N GLN A 322 -4.70 -2.88 4.23
CA GLN A 322 -5.34 -2.66 5.53
C GLN A 322 -6.71 -2.02 5.38
N ILE A 323 -6.88 -0.99 4.55
CA ILE A 323 -8.17 -0.37 4.27
C ILE A 323 -9.20 -1.41 3.85
N ILE A 324 -8.86 -2.32 2.92
CA ILE A 324 -9.76 -3.38 2.46
C ILE A 324 -10.23 -4.27 3.62
N ARG A 325 -9.33 -4.62 4.54
CA ARG A 325 -9.66 -5.38 5.77
C ARG A 325 -10.60 -4.58 6.68
N GLU A 326 -10.44 -3.26 6.76
CA GLU A 326 -11.26 -2.39 7.60
C GLU A 326 -12.70 -2.21 7.10
N LEU A 327 -12.95 -2.28 5.78
CA LEU A 327 -14.22 -1.88 5.16
C LEU A 327 -15.46 -2.51 5.83
N ARG A 328 -15.45 -3.82 6.11
CA ARG A 328 -16.58 -4.53 6.76
C ARG A 328 -16.87 -4.08 8.19
N HIS A 329 -15.91 -3.41 8.82
CA HIS A 329 -15.97 -3.02 10.22
C HIS A 329 -16.33 -1.56 10.40
N LEU A 330 -16.23 -0.73 9.35
CA LEU A 330 -16.37 0.73 9.45
C LEU A 330 -17.69 1.14 10.12
N HIS A 331 -18.82 0.56 9.74
CA HIS A 331 -20.14 0.93 10.29
C HIS A 331 -20.45 0.31 11.67
N ARG A 332 -19.53 -0.43 12.29
CA ARG A 332 -19.74 -0.97 13.64
C ARG A 332 -19.76 0.17 14.68
N PRO A 333 -20.68 0.18 15.67
CA PRO A 333 -20.82 1.28 16.66
C PRO A 333 -19.57 1.57 17.52
N ARG A 334 -18.63 0.63 17.60
CA ARG A 334 -17.37 0.75 18.35
C ARG A 334 -16.15 0.60 17.44
N TYR A 335 -16.32 0.91 16.16
CA TYR A 335 -15.20 0.91 15.24
C TYR A 335 -14.12 1.87 15.73
N ARG A 336 -12.86 1.43 15.63
CA ARG A 336 -11.67 2.23 15.93
C ARG A 336 -10.72 2.10 14.75
N SER A 337 -10.23 3.22 14.25
CA SER A 337 -9.27 3.20 13.14
C SER A 337 -7.97 2.48 13.57
N PRO A 338 -7.17 1.99 12.62
CA PRO A 338 -5.83 1.48 12.93
C PRO A 338 -5.00 2.44 13.81
N GLN A 339 -5.02 3.74 13.49
CA GLN A 339 -4.39 4.78 14.31
C GLN A 339 -4.83 4.78 15.77
N GLN A 340 -6.15 4.82 16.01
CA GLN A 340 -6.69 4.84 17.37
C GLN A 340 -6.29 3.59 18.16
N ARG A 341 -6.17 2.44 17.49
CA ARG A 341 -5.74 1.17 18.07
C ARG A 341 -4.26 1.14 18.40
N ALA A 342 -3.41 1.65 17.51
CA ALA A 342 -1.98 1.82 17.79
C ALA A 342 -1.75 2.80 18.96
N THR A 343 -2.44 3.94 18.96
CA THR A 343 -2.38 4.92 20.06
C THR A 343 -2.89 4.34 21.38
N GLU A 344 -3.94 3.53 21.37
CA GLU A 344 -4.43 2.83 22.57
C GLU A 344 -3.36 1.88 23.13
N LEU A 345 -2.76 1.06 22.27
CA LEU A 345 -1.70 0.14 22.67
C LEU A 345 -0.50 0.91 23.25
N TRP A 346 -0.04 1.95 22.57
CA TRP A 346 1.05 2.80 23.05
C TRP A 346 0.73 3.44 24.40
N SER A 347 -0.46 4.02 24.53
CA SER A 347 -0.89 4.71 25.76
C SER A 347 -0.98 3.75 26.95
N LEU A 348 -1.48 2.53 26.73
CA LEU A 348 -1.51 1.47 27.74
C LEU A 348 -0.08 1.14 28.22
N HIS A 349 0.85 0.99 27.27
CA HIS A 349 2.25 0.66 27.56
C HIS A 349 3.01 1.82 28.20
N ALA A 350 2.67 3.07 27.88
CA ALA A 350 3.23 4.26 28.50
C ALA A 350 2.70 4.46 29.94
N ALA A 351 1.44 4.13 30.21
CA ALA A 351 0.85 4.24 31.55
C ALA A 351 1.45 3.23 32.54
N ASP A 352 1.66 1.99 32.09
CA ASP A 352 2.24 0.90 32.90
C ASP A 352 3.78 0.76 32.68
N PHE A 353 4.45 1.83 32.22
CA PHE A 353 5.82 1.76 31.72
C PHE A 353 6.82 1.16 32.71
N HIS A 354 6.77 1.60 33.96
CA HIS A 354 7.69 1.17 35.03
C HIS A 354 7.58 -0.33 35.36
N VAL A 355 6.45 -0.97 35.04
CA VAL A 355 6.24 -2.41 35.22
C VAL A 355 6.63 -3.15 33.95
N ARG A 356 6.09 -2.72 32.80
CA ARG A 356 6.23 -3.43 31.53
C ARG A 356 7.63 -3.34 30.93
N GLN A 357 8.33 -2.23 31.14
CA GLN A 357 9.62 -2.02 30.53
C GLN A 357 10.64 -3.06 31.04
N PRO A 358 10.82 -3.28 32.37
CA PRO A 358 11.67 -4.37 32.87
C PRO A 358 11.18 -5.75 32.42
N GLU A 359 9.89 -6.05 32.53
CA GLU A 359 9.32 -7.34 32.11
C GLU A 359 9.61 -7.67 30.64
N TYR A 360 9.52 -6.66 29.76
CA TYR A 360 9.78 -6.86 28.33
C TYR A 360 11.27 -6.93 28.03
N SER A 361 12.12 -6.21 28.77
CA SER A 361 13.57 -6.36 28.67
C SER A 361 14.02 -7.77 29.09
N ASP A 362 13.49 -8.31 30.18
CA ASP A 362 13.79 -9.67 30.65
C ASP A 362 13.30 -10.73 29.64
N ALA A 363 12.09 -10.57 29.12
CA ALA A 363 11.58 -11.47 28.07
C ALA A 363 12.42 -11.42 26.78
N LEU A 364 12.89 -10.23 26.38
CA LEU A 364 13.80 -10.10 25.23
C LEU A 364 15.18 -10.71 25.50
N ASP A 365 15.66 -10.72 26.74
CA ASP A 365 16.91 -11.41 27.12
C ASP A 365 16.75 -12.93 26.94
N ASP A 366 15.63 -13.50 27.41
CA ASP A 366 15.29 -14.91 27.16
C ASP A 366 15.22 -15.23 25.65
N ASP A 367 14.48 -14.42 24.89
CA ASP A 367 14.36 -14.57 23.44
C ASP A 367 15.75 -14.50 22.77
N ALA A 368 16.61 -13.58 23.20
CA ALA A 368 17.95 -13.45 22.65
C ALA A 368 18.87 -14.64 23.00
N ARG A 369 18.66 -15.35 24.12
CA ARG A 369 19.35 -16.62 24.38
C ARG A 369 18.95 -17.67 23.35
N MET A 370 17.65 -17.85 23.12
CA MET A 370 17.12 -18.81 22.15
C MET A 370 17.59 -18.48 20.72
N LEU A 371 17.61 -17.20 20.37
CA LEU A 371 18.10 -16.75 19.06
C LEU A 371 19.60 -16.95 18.89
N ARG A 372 20.43 -16.78 19.93
CA ARG A 372 21.87 -17.08 19.84
C ARG A 372 22.13 -18.53 19.46
N ASP A 373 21.40 -19.45 20.08
CA ASP A 373 21.51 -20.88 19.78
C ASP A 373 21.02 -21.19 18.36
N ALA A 374 19.89 -20.59 17.94
CA ALA A 374 19.32 -20.81 16.60
C ALA A 374 20.20 -20.26 15.47
N PHE A 375 20.83 -19.09 15.67
CA PHE A 375 21.72 -18.48 14.69
C PHE A 375 23.18 -18.96 14.78
N ASP A 376 23.53 -19.74 15.82
CA ASP A 376 24.91 -20.16 16.14
C ASP A 376 25.88 -18.97 16.24
N VAL A 377 25.52 -17.98 17.07
CA VAL A 377 26.33 -16.77 17.27
C VAL A 377 26.53 -16.43 18.74
N GLU A 378 27.68 -15.84 19.06
CA GLU A 378 28.02 -15.47 20.45
C GLU A 378 27.14 -14.32 20.99
N HIS A 379 26.73 -13.42 20.10
CA HIS A 379 26.00 -12.20 20.44
C HIS A 379 24.84 -11.94 19.48
N VAL A 380 23.67 -11.66 20.07
CA VAL A 380 22.47 -11.18 19.38
C VAL A 380 21.99 -9.91 20.08
N GLY A 381 21.37 -9.00 19.36
CA GLY A 381 20.64 -7.86 19.94
C GLY A 381 19.15 -7.94 19.62
N ALA A 382 18.31 -8.28 20.60
CA ALA A 382 16.86 -8.25 20.46
C ALA A 382 16.28 -6.92 20.96
N SER A 383 15.35 -6.33 20.19
CA SER A 383 14.61 -5.14 20.59
C SER A 383 13.17 -5.18 20.10
N LEU A 384 12.25 -4.70 20.93
CA LEU A 384 10.86 -4.50 20.60
C LEU A 384 10.59 -3.03 20.31
N TRP A 385 9.95 -2.78 19.18
CA TRP A 385 9.51 -1.45 18.77
C TRP A 385 7.99 -1.39 18.74
N LEU A 386 7.39 -0.29 19.20
CA LEU A 386 5.94 -0.07 19.20
C LEU A 386 5.60 1.18 18.38
N ALA A 387 4.57 1.11 17.56
CA ALA A 387 3.98 2.26 16.87
C ALA A 387 3.28 3.17 17.89
N ASP A 388 3.41 4.48 17.74
CA ASP A 388 2.73 5.46 18.60
C ASP A 388 1.35 5.89 18.06
N GLY A 389 1.04 5.52 16.81
CA GLY A 389 -0.14 5.97 16.08
C GLY A 389 -0.05 7.44 15.63
N ALA A 390 1.14 8.02 15.62
CA ALA A 390 1.41 9.38 15.19
C ALA A 390 2.51 9.44 14.11
N GLY A 391 2.64 8.39 13.30
CA GLY A 391 3.61 8.31 12.22
C GLY A 391 5.02 7.92 12.68
N SER A 392 5.16 7.43 13.92
CA SER A 392 6.44 7.03 14.47
C SER A 392 6.39 5.66 15.14
N VAL A 393 7.58 5.10 15.32
CA VAL A 393 7.84 3.86 16.02
C VAL A 393 8.94 4.09 17.04
N GLY A 394 8.70 3.68 18.29
CA GLY A 394 9.63 3.84 19.40
C GLY A 394 10.23 2.51 19.82
N ARG A 395 11.56 2.46 20.04
CA ARG A 395 12.22 1.28 20.63
C ARG A 395 11.83 1.16 22.11
N TYR A 396 10.74 0.46 22.37
CA TYR A 396 10.12 0.38 23.68
C TYR A 396 10.96 -0.43 24.68
N ALA A 397 11.50 -1.56 24.23
CA ALA A 397 12.35 -2.43 25.04
C ALA A 397 13.52 -3.00 24.23
N SER A 398 14.59 -3.35 24.94
CA SER A 398 15.77 -4.02 24.41
C SER A 398 16.29 -4.97 25.49
N GLN A 399 16.87 -6.09 25.09
CA GLN A 399 17.43 -7.07 26.05
C GLN A 399 18.56 -6.48 26.91
N ASP A 400 19.32 -5.51 26.39
CA ASP A 400 20.59 -5.06 26.97
C ASP A 400 20.47 -3.76 27.80
N ARG A 401 19.28 -3.17 27.86
CA ARG A 401 19.07 -1.88 28.54
C ARG A 401 17.62 -1.67 28.93
N THR A 402 17.45 -0.95 30.04
CA THR A 402 16.17 -0.46 30.52
C THR A 402 16.08 1.06 30.39
N TYR A 403 14.96 1.54 29.86
CA TYR A 403 14.63 2.96 29.85
C TYR A 403 14.01 3.38 31.20
N ARG A 404 14.29 4.61 31.66
CA ARG A 404 13.78 5.08 32.97
C ARG A 404 12.37 5.63 32.86
N ALA A 405 12.04 6.27 31.76
CA ALA A 405 10.72 6.80 31.47
C ALA A 405 10.34 6.61 30.00
N ALA A 406 9.04 6.61 29.71
CA ALA A 406 8.54 6.49 28.34
C ALA A 406 9.01 7.64 27.44
N CYS A 407 9.20 8.84 28.01
CA CYS A 407 9.75 9.99 27.28
C CYS A 407 11.22 9.84 26.88
N ASP A 408 11.94 8.87 27.43
CA ASP A 408 13.33 8.57 27.05
C ASP A 408 13.40 7.70 25.78
N ILE A 409 12.25 7.16 25.32
CA ILE A 409 12.19 6.37 24.10
C ILE A 409 12.39 7.30 22.90
N ARG A 410 13.40 7.00 22.10
CA ARG A 410 13.59 7.64 20.81
C ARG A 410 12.53 7.14 19.83
N LEU A 411 11.70 8.06 19.36
CA LEU A 411 10.78 7.85 18.25
C LEU A 411 11.50 8.06 16.93
N VAL A 412 11.21 7.21 15.95
CA VAL A 412 11.71 7.32 14.57
C VAL A 412 10.53 7.20 13.60
N PRO A 413 10.58 7.86 12.43
CA PRO A 413 9.47 7.81 11.47
C PRO A 413 9.17 6.38 10.98
N SER A 414 7.89 6.06 10.81
CA SER A 414 7.41 4.87 10.09
C SER A 414 7.34 5.13 8.57
N GLY A 415 7.23 4.05 7.77
CA GLY A 415 7.01 4.11 6.32
C GLY A 415 8.08 3.38 5.50
N HIS A 416 7.78 3.07 4.24
CA HIS A 416 8.68 2.32 3.34
C HIS A 416 10.06 2.98 3.13
N ASP A 417 10.15 4.30 3.23
CA ASP A 417 11.36 5.10 3.06
C ASP A 417 12.00 5.54 4.39
N SER A 418 11.53 5.01 5.53
CA SER A 418 12.15 5.27 6.83
C SER A 418 13.63 4.93 6.78
N ALA A 419 14.49 5.76 7.37
CA ALA A 419 15.92 5.46 7.51
C ALA A 419 16.16 4.25 8.44
N TRP A 420 15.18 3.89 9.27
CA TRP A 420 15.28 2.82 10.26
C TRP A 420 14.62 1.55 9.77
N VAL A 421 15.29 0.41 9.93
CA VAL A 421 14.77 -0.90 9.51
C VAL A 421 13.43 -1.21 10.19
N ALA A 422 13.28 -0.86 11.46
CA ALA A 422 12.01 -1.03 12.17
C ALA A 422 10.87 -0.22 11.54
N GLY A 423 11.11 1.02 11.14
CA GLY A 423 10.12 1.86 10.46
C GLY A 423 9.71 1.29 9.09
N ARG A 424 10.68 0.78 8.32
CA ARG A 424 10.40 0.12 7.02
C ARG A 424 9.66 -1.20 7.17
N THR A 425 10.02 -2.00 8.16
CA THR A 425 9.38 -3.29 8.46
C THR A 425 7.91 -3.09 8.82
N LEU A 426 7.62 -2.08 9.65
CA LEU A 426 6.25 -1.72 10.02
C LEU A 426 5.45 -1.23 8.80
N GLY A 427 6.01 -0.32 7.99
CA GLY A 427 5.34 0.21 6.80
C GLY A 427 5.13 -0.83 5.70
N ALA A 428 6.10 -1.70 5.46
CA ALA A 428 6.02 -2.74 4.44
C ALA A 428 5.24 -4.00 4.89
N GLU A 429 4.91 -4.12 6.18
CA GLU A 429 4.26 -5.30 6.79
C GLU A 429 4.92 -6.61 6.36
N SER A 430 6.25 -6.60 6.20
CA SER A 430 7.04 -7.73 5.68
C SER A 430 8.33 -7.89 6.46
N ILE A 431 8.87 -9.11 6.44
CA ILE A 431 10.15 -9.43 7.07
C ILE A 431 11.26 -8.73 6.29
N VAL A 432 12.07 -7.93 6.98
CA VAL A 432 13.23 -7.26 6.39
C VAL A 432 14.49 -7.91 6.95
N PHE A 433 15.33 -8.44 6.06
CA PHE A 433 16.65 -8.95 6.44
C PHE A 433 17.71 -8.25 5.61
N GLN A 434 18.54 -7.43 6.24
CA GLN A 434 19.48 -6.58 5.51
C GLN A 434 20.80 -6.34 6.24
N ASN A 435 21.87 -6.28 5.46
CA ASN A 435 23.17 -5.81 5.91
C ASN A 435 23.09 -4.32 6.31
N LEU A 436 23.79 -3.99 7.39
CA LEU A 436 23.96 -2.61 7.84
C LEU A 436 25.23 -2.03 7.21
N ASP A 437 25.26 -0.71 7.03
CA ASP A 437 26.43 -0.03 6.48
C ASP A 437 27.64 -0.20 7.43
N PRO A 438 28.76 -0.80 6.95
CA PRO A 438 29.96 -1.00 7.75
C PRO A 438 30.65 0.31 8.18
N ALA A 439 30.31 1.45 7.56
CA ALA A 439 30.83 2.76 7.96
C ALA A 439 30.18 3.31 9.25
N GLY A 440 29.11 2.68 9.73
CA GLY A 440 28.49 3.02 11.02
C GLY A 440 29.25 2.43 12.21
N THR A 441 29.13 3.04 13.39
CA THR A 441 29.63 2.47 14.67
C THR A 441 28.76 1.31 15.16
N ASN A 442 28.18 0.53 14.24
CA ASN A 442 27.18 -0.47 14.56
C ASN A 442 27.88 -1.73 15.08
N ARG A 443 27.44 -2.19 16.26
CA ARG A 443 27.85 -3.49 16.83
C ARG A 443 27.43 -4.67 15.94
N TRP A 444 26.48 -4.44 15.03
CA TRP A 444 25.82 -5.47 14.22
C TRP A 444 26.17 -5.29 12.74
N GLY A 445 26.47 -6.39 12.05
CA GLY A 445 26.70 -6.42 10.61
C GLY A 445 25.41 -6.52 9.80
N THR A 446 24.36 -7.11 10.39
CA THR A 446 23.05 -7.27 9.75
C THR A 446 21.93 -7.14 10.76
N VAL A 447 20.73 -6.85 10.29
CA VAL A 447 19.52 -6.83 11.12
C VAL A 447 18.40 -7.59 10.41
N LEU A 448 17.75 -8.46 11.18
CA LEU A 448 16.50 -9.12 10.83
C LEU A 448 15.37 -8.42 11.59
N ALA A 449 14.31 -8.03 10.91
CA ALA A 449 13.17 -7.37 11.53
C ALA A 449 11.85 -7.99 11.05
N LEU A 450 10.92 -8.19 11.97
CA LEU A 450 9.63 -8.82 11.72
C LEU A 450 8.50 -7.95 12.26
N PRO A 451 7.44 -7.71 11.47
CA PRO A 451 6.25 -7.04 11.97
C PRO A 451 5.51 -7.95 12.94
N ILE A 452 5.03 -7.38 14.05
CA ILE A 452 4.18 -8.06 15.01
C ILE A 452 2.76 -7.51 14.85
N ARG A 453 1.84 -8.39 14.43
CA ARG A 453 0.41 -8.12 14.37
C ARG A 453 -0.18 -8.20 15.77
N VAL A 454 -1.09 -7.29 16.11
CA VAL A 454 -1.81 -7.29 17.40
C VAL A 454 -3.30 -7.41 17.13
N SER A 455 -3.95 -8.29 17.87
CA SER A 455 -5.38 -8.55 17.73
C SER A 455 -6.20 -7.60 18.59
N PHE A 456 -7.25 -7.04 17.99
CA PHE A 456 -8.17 -6.12 18.65
C PHE A 456 -9.59 -6.72 18.60
N ALA A 457 -10.23 -6.84 19.76
CA ALA A 457 -11.52 -7.52 19.87
C ALA A 457 -12.55 -7.00 18.84
N GLY A 458 -12.96 -7.89 17.93
CA GLY A 458 -13.99 -7.61 16.91
C GLY A 458 -13.54 -6.69 15.76
N LEU A 459 -12.25 -6.42 15.62
CA LEU A 459 -11.65 -5.60 14.56
C LEU A 459 -10.50 -6.37 13.88
N PRO A 460 -10.14 -6.01 12.64
CA PRO A 460 -9.05 -6.69 11.91
C PRO A 460 -7.70 -6.52 12.62
N ASP A 461 -6.81 -7.49 12.53
CA ASP A 461 -5.48 -7.35 13.12
C ASP A 461 -4.65 -6.33 12.33
N ILE A 462 -3.77 -5.62 13.05
CA ILE A 462 -2.86 -4.61 12.47
C ILE A 462 -1.45 -4.84 12.99
N ALA A 463 -0.44 -4.63 12.15
CA ALA A 463 0.95 -4.55 12.60
C ALA A 463 1.14 -3.24 13.39
N THR A 464 1.37 -3.35 14.70
CA THR A 464 1.61 -2.19 15.59
C THR A 464 2.97 -2.24 16.26
N ALA A 465 3.76 -3.28 16.00
CA ALA A 465 5.03 -3.50 16.63
C ALA A 465 6.01 -4.17 15.67
N VAL A 466 7.30 -4.10 16.00
CA VAL A 466 8.37 -4.76 15.25
C VAL A 466 9.33 -5.40 16.23
N LEU A 467 9.66 -6.67 16.00
CA LEU A 467 10.81 -7.33 16.62
C LEU A 467 12.01 -7.11 15.72
N SER A 468 13.11 -6.56 16.25
CA SER A 468 14.37 -6.44 15.52
C SER A 468 15.47 -7.23 16.21
N VAL A 469 16.23 -7.97 15.42
CA VAL A 469 17.33 -8.85 15.83
C VAL A 469 18.61 -8.42 15.11
N GLY A 470 19.57 -7.86 15.83
CA GLY A 470 20.90 -7.53 15.33
C GLY A 470 21.85 -8.73 15.41
N LEU A 471 22.58 -9.00 14.33
CA LEU A 471 23.51 -10.13 14.20
C LEU A 471 24.90 -9.65 13.73
N PRO A 472 26.00 -10.33 14.13
CA PRO A 472 27.37 -9.89 13.85
C PRO A 472 27.91 -10.23 12.44
N GLY A 473 27.12 -10.89 11.58
CA GLY A 473 27.52 -11.31 10.23
C GLY A 473 26.74 -10.62 9.10
N THR A 474 26.71 -11.25 7.92
CA THR A 474 25.92 -10.77 6.76
C THR A 474 24.63 -11.57 6.57
N ALA A 475 23.62 -10.95 5.98
CA ALA A 475 22.32 -11.57 5.69
C ALA A 475 22.46 -12.82 4.81
N GLU A 476 23.38 -12.83 3.87
CA GLU A 476 23.63 -13.95 2.95
C GLU A 476 24.11 -15.18 3.71
N ALA A 477 25.03 -15.00 4.66
CA ALA A 477 25.57 -16.09 5.47
C ALA A 477 24.48 -16.80 6.27
N PHE A 478 23.56 -16.04 6.87
CA PHE A 478 22.43 -16.59 7.63
C PHE A 478 21.28 -17.08 6.75
N SER A 479 21.14 -16.57 5.53
CA SER A 479 20.08 -17.01 4.60
C SER A 479 20.31 -18.45 4.13
N MET A 480 21.56 -18.91 4.06
CA MET A 480 21.88 -20.31 3.73
C MET A 480 21.36 -21.32 4.76
N SER A 481 21.19 -20.88 6.02
CA SER A 481 20.67 -21.69 7.11
C SER A 481 19.28 -21.27 7.58
N LYS A 482 18.51 -20.58 6.72
CA LYS A 482 17.16 -20.06 7.03
C LYS A 482 16.26 -21.10 7.69
N ALA A 483 16.27 -22.34 7.20
CA ALA A 483 15.45 -23.43 7.75
C ALA A 483 15.74 -23.76 9.23
N MET A 484 16.92 -23.40 9.77
CA MET A 484 17.30 -23.71 11.15
C MET A 484 16.74 -22.70 12.16
N TRP A 485 16.60 -21.44 11.76
CA TRP A 485 16.23 -20.35 12.70
C TRP A 485 14.87 -19.73 12.39
N PHE A 486 14.32 -19.90 11.18
CA PHE A 486 13.13 -19.18 10.74
C PHE A 486 11.90 -19.49 11.60
N GLU A 487 11.63 -20.78 11.86
CA GLU A 487 10.55 -21.20 12.75
C GLU A 487 10.72 -20.61 14.15
N GLN A 488 11.93 -20.65 14.71
CA GLN A 488 12.21 -20.12 16.04
C GLN A 488 11.94 -18.62 16.15
N VAL A 489 12.29 -17.86 15.11
CA VAL A 489 12.02 -16.42 15.03
C VAL A 489 10.51 -16.15 14.90
N LEU A 490 9.79 -16.95 14.11
CA LEU A 490 8.34 -16.83 13.98
C LEU A 490 7.63 -17.15 15.30
N ASP A 491 8.05 -18.19 16.01
CA ASP A 491 7.51 -18.53 17.33
C ASP A 491 7.67 -17.39 18.33
N ILE A 492 8.84 -16.74 18.35
CA ILE A 492 9.07 -15.57 19.20
C ILE A 492 8.17 -14.40 18.78
N ALA A 493 8.06 -14.11 17.48
CA ALA A 493 7.19 -13.05 16.97
C ALA A 493 5.70 -13.31 17.33
N ASN A 494 5.24 -14.56 17.25
CA ASN A 494 3.90 -14.98 17.65
C ASN A 494 3.70 -14.82 19.17
N ALA A 495 4.66 -15.23 19.99
CA ALA A 495 4.61 -15.02 21.43
C ALA A 495 4.51 -13.52 21.80
N TRP A 496 5.19 -12.64 21.06
CA TRP A 496 5.03 -11.19 21.22
C TRP A 496 3.67 -10.68 20.76
N SER A 497 3.12 -11.21 19.66
CA SER A 497 1.76 -10.91 19.20
C SER A 497 0.74 -11.23 20.29
N GLU A 498 0.80 -12.42 20.88
CA GLU A 498 -0.05 -12.84 21.98
C GLU A 498 0.12 -11.94 23.20
N ARG A 499 1.36 -11.69 23.63
CA ARG A 499 1.67 -10.84 24.80
C ARG A 499 1.11 -9.42 24.68
N LEU A 500 1.24 -8.81 23.50
CA LEU A 500 0.71 -7.47 23.23
C LEU A 500 -0.83 -7.50 23.16
N SER A 501 -1.43 -8.51 22.55
CA SER A 501 -2.90 -8.66 22.46
C SER A 501 -3.52 -8.89 23.85
N ASP A 502 -2.92 -9.74 24.68
CA ASP A 502 -3.32 -10.01 26.07
C ASP A 502 -3.32 -8.73 26.93
N SER A 503 -2.37 -7.83 26.68
CA SER A 503 -2.29 -6.58 27.43
C SER A 503 -3.57 -5.74 27.30
N LEU A 504 -4.17 -5.72 26.10
CA LEU A 504 -5.41 -5.00 25.79
C LEU A 504 -6.63 -5.68 26.44
N VAL A 505 -6.67 -7.02 26.43
CA VAL A 505 -7.75 -7.81 27.06
C VAL A 505 -7.77 -7.58 28.58
N ARG A 506 -6.59 -7.63 29.22
CA ARG A 506 -6.45 -7.38 30.67
C ARG A 506 -6.84 -5.94 31.04
N ALA A 507 -6.44 -4.95 30.23
CA ALA A 507 -6.80 -3.55 30.45
C ALA A 507 -8.33 -3.34 30.37
N SER A 508 -8.97 -3.95 29.38
CA SER A 508 -10.43 -3.91 29.20
C SER A 508 -11.18 -4.51 30.39
N SER A 509 -10.67 -5.63 30.93
CA SER A 509 -11.26 -6.32 32.09
C SER A 509 -11.16 -5.46 33.38
N ARG A 510 -9.99 -4.86 33.64
CA ARG A 510 -9.80 -3.96 34.80
C ARG A 510 -10.74 -2.75 34.75
N ASN A 511 -10.98 -2.18 33.57
CA ASN A 511 -11.88 -1.06 33.39
C ASN A 511 -13.35 -1.44 33.65
N TYR A 512 -13.76 -2.63 33.23
CA TYR A 512 -15.10 -3.15 33.50
C TYR A 512 -15.36 -3.31 35.01
N ASP A 513 -14.40 -3.91 35.75
CA ASP A 513 -14.53 -4.10 37.20
C ASP A 513 -14.57 -2.78 37.98
N ARG A 514 -13.77 -1.78 37.57
CA ARG A 514 -13.82 -0.42 38.14
C ARG A 514 -15.17 0.27 37.90
N GLN A 515 -15.75 0.13 36.71
CA GLN A 515 -17.07 0.70 36.41
C GLN A 515 -18.20 0.01 37.19
N ARG A 516 -18.10 -1.30 37.39
CA ARG A 516 -19.10 -2.08 38.16
C ARG A 516 -19.05 -1.74 39.65
N THR A 517 -17.87 -1.62 40.23
CA THR A 517 -17.67 -1.30 41.65
C THR A 517 -17.93 0.18 41.97
N GLY A 518 -17.67 1.08 41.02
CA GLY A 518 -17.97 2.52 41.15
C GLY A 518 -19.45 2.90 41.05
N ARG A 519 -20.31 2.03 40.49
CA ARG A 519 -21.78 2.21 40.48
C ARG A 519 -22.49 1.63 41.71
N GLN A 520 -21.78 0.91 42.57
CA GLN A 520 -22.32 0.33 43.81
C GLN A 520 -21.98 1.16 45.07
N ARG A 521 -21.27 2.28 44.89
CA ARG A 521 -21.08 3.32 45.91
C ARG A 521 -21.89 4.54 45.52
#